data_AF-A0A9P6BM39-F1
#
_entry.id   AF-A0A9P6BM39-F1
#
_cell.length_a   1.000
_cell.length_b   1.000
_cell.length_c   1.000
_cell.angle_alpha   90.00
_cell.angle_beta   90.00
_cell.angle_gamma   90.00
#
_symmetry.space_group_name_H-M   'P 1'
#
loop_
_entity.id
_entity.type
_entity.pdbx_description
1 polymer ?
#
loop_
_entity_poly.entity_id
_entity_poly.type
_entity_poly.pdbx_seq_one_letter_code
_entity_poly.pdbx_strand_id
1 'polypeptide(L)'
;MQDAVILANCIYEMGEATPENITTAFKEYYDERYEPVKKMMAKSKFMAAIMYGMVGDISLAAEASTWKERLIRYIMFNWVPASIKMKQFFKDNAYRPQVSYLEYVENRGTVEVLPQKPSKRYAQEKATGTEI
;
A
#
# COMPACT_ATOMS: atom_id res chain seq x y z
N MET A 1 3.59 7.51 4.46
CA MET A 1 2.35 8.15 4.98
C MET A 1 1.27 7.13 5.31
N GLN A 2 0.91 6.21 4.39
CA GLN A 2 -0.12 5.18 4.66
C GLN A 2 0.15 4.37 5.93
N ASP A 3 1.40 3.96 6.14
CA ASP A 3 1.84 3.16 7.30
C ASP A 3 1.59 3.90 8.63
N ALA A 4 1.83 5.21 8.66
CA ALA A 4 1.57 6.02 9.84
C ALA A 4 0.07 6.14 10.15
N VAL A 5 -0.77 6.23 9.11
CA VAL A 5 -2.24 6.28 9.27
C VAL A 5 -2.78 4.95 9.78
N ILE A 6 -2.33 3.83 9.21
CA ILE A 6 -2.74 2.49 9.67
C ILE A 6 -2.31 2.29 11.12
N LEU A 7 -1.06 2.63 11.45
CA LEU A 7 -0.55 2.51 12.82
C LEU A 7 -1.33 3.40 13.80
N ALA A 8 -1.65 4.64 13.42
CA ALA A 8 -2.47 5.54 14.23
C ALA A 8 -3.87 4.94 14.49
N ASN A 9 -4.49 4.34 13.48
CA ASN A 9 -5.77 3.66 13.64
C ASN A 9 -5.67 2.46 14.60
N CYS A 10 -4.61 1.64 14.48
CA CYS A 10 -4.37 0.52 15.39
C CYS A 10 -4.15 1.00 16.84
N ILE A 11 -3.38 2.07 17.04
CA ILE A 11 -3.14 2.67 18.37
C ILE A 11 -4.43 3.21 18.98
N TYR A 12 -5.28 3.85 18.17
CA TYR A 12 -6.56 4.37 18.65
C TYR A 12 -7.51 3.23 19.08
N GLU A 13 -7.58 2.14 18.32
CA GLU A 13 -8.39 0.96 18.67
C GLU A 13 -7.87 0.18 19.88
N MET A 14 -6.58 0.26 20.18
CA MET A 14 -5.91 -0.53 21.23
C MET A 14 -6.49 -0.30 22.64
N GLY A 15 -6.97 0.91 22.95
CA GLY A 15 -7.43 1.26 24.28
C GLY A 15 -6.28 1.44 25.28
N GLU A 16 -6.29 0.66 26.37
CA GLU A 16 -5.26 0.73 27.41
C GLU A 16 -3.91 0.17 26.92
N ALA A 17 -2.82 0.81 27.36
CA ALA A 17 -1.45 0.46 26.98
C ALA A 17 -0.90 -0.75 27.78
N THR A 18 -1.58 -1.89 27.71
CA THR A 18 -1.08 -3.16 28.26
C THR A 18 -0.17 -3.86 27.26
N PRO A 19 0.81 -4.67 27.70
CA PRO A 19 1.69 -5.42 26.80
C PRO A 19 0.92 -6.31 25.80
N GLU A 20 -0.19 -6.90 26.22
CA GLU A 20 -1.06 -7.75 25.40
C GLU A 20 -1.76 -6.95 24.30
N ASN A 21 -2.30 -5.77 24.64
CA ASN A 21 -2.99 -4.89 23.70
C ASN A 21 -1.99 -4.31 22.69
N ILE A 22 -0.81 -3.91 23.14
CA ILE A 22 0.28 -3.43 22.26
C ILE A 22 0.66 -4.51 21.26
N THR A 23 0.89 -5.75 21.74
CA THR A 23 1.24 -6.88 20.86
C THR A 23 0.15 -7.17 19.85
N THR A 24 -1.12 -7.10 20.27
CA THR A 24 -2.28 -7.28 19.38
C THR A 24 -2.35 -6.18 18.32
N ALA A 25 -2.19 -4.91 18.71
CA ALA A 25 -2.19 -3.78 17.79
C ALA A 25 -1.08 -3.89 16.71
N PHE A 26 0.12 -4.33 17.08
CA PHE A 26 1.21 -4.55 16.12
C PHE A 26 0.96 -5.75 15.18
N LYS A 27 0.29 -6.81 15.65
CA LYS A 27 -0.15 -7.91 14.78
C LYS A 27 -1.18 -7.44 13.77
N GLU A 28 -2.19 -6.70 14.21
CA GLU A 28 -3.20 -6.12 13.32
C GLU A 28 -2.58 -5.19 12.29
N TYR A 29 -1.66 -4.31 12.72
CA TYR A 29 -0.89 -3.45 11.82
C TYR A 29 -0.14 -4.28 10.76
N TYR A 30 0.54 -5.35 11.18
CA TYR A 30 1.26 -6.22 10.27
C TYR A 30 0.32 -6.89 9.25
N ASP A 31 -0.81 -7.43 9.70
CA ASP A 31 -1.77 -8.13 8.84
C ASP A 31 -2.40 -7.19 7.80
N GLU A 32 -2.74 -5.96 8.18
CA GLU A 32 -3.24 -4.94 7.24
C GLU A 32 -2.15 -4.48 6.26
N ARG A 33 -0.89 -4.46 6.69
CA ARG A 33 0.21 -3.88 5.91
C ARG A 33 0.91 -4.87 4.99
N TYR A 34 1.03 -6.13 5.39
CA TYR A 34 1.92 -7.11 4.77
C TYR A 34 1.63 -7.32 3.28
N GLU A 35 0.37 -7.62 2.94
CA GLU A 35 -0.03 -7.90 1.56
C GLU A 35 0.16 -6.70 0.61
N PRO A 36 -0.28 -5.47 0.96
CA PRO A 36 0.04 -4.27 0.17
C PRO A 36 1.54 -4.01 0.01
N VAL A 37 2.35 -4.16 1.08
CA VAL A 37 3.82 -3.97 0.99
C VAL A 37 4.43 -4.96 0.02
N LYS A 38 4.09 -6.25 0.15
CA LYS A 38 4.67 -7.32 -0.65
C LYS A 38 4.47 -7.08 -2.14
N LYS A 39 3.25 -6.69 -2.53
CA LYS A 39 2.92 -6.34 -3.92
C LYS A 39 3.70 -5.11 -4.40
N MET A 40 3.77 -4.06 -3.59
CA MET A 40 4.51 -2.84 -3.95
C MET A 40 6.02 -3.07 -4.04
N MET A 41 6.58 -3.91 -3.17
CA MET A 41 8.00 -4.27 -3.20
C MET A 41 8.35 -5.08 -4.43
N ALA A 42 7.55 -6.09 -4.78
CA ALA A 42 7.73 -6.85 -6.01
C ALA A 42 7.66 -5.95 -7.25
N LYS A 43 6.67 -5.05 -7.30
CA LYS A 43 6.52 -4.08 -8.38
C LYS A 43 7.69 -3.09 -8.45
N SER A 44 8.15 -2.57 -7.30
CA SER A 44 9.27 -1.64 -7.22
C SER A 44 10.55 -2.29 -7.73
N LYS A 45 10.84 -3.52 -7.30
CA LYS A 45 11.96 -4.33 -7.83
C LYS A 45 11.86 -4.52 -9.34
N PHE A 46 10.68 -4.88 -9.85
CA PHE A 46 10.47 -5.06 -11.29
C PHE A 46 10.69 -3.76 -12.08
N MET A 47 10.14 -2.63 -11.61
CA MET A 47 10.32 -1.34 -12.28
C MET A 47 11.77 -0.86 -12.22
N ALA A 48 12.45 -1.03 -11.09
CA ALA A 48 13.88 -0.74 -10.96
C ALA A 48 14.68 -1.60 -11.95
N ALA A 49 14.36 -2.88 -12.06
CA ALA A 49 15.02 -3.78 -13.00
C ALA A 49 14.82 -3.35 -14.46
N ILE A 50 13.62 -2.91 -14.85
CA ILE A 50 13.36 -2.35 -16.18
C ILE A 50 14.15 -1.05 -16.42
N MET A 51 14.11 -0.11 -15.48
CA MET A 51 14.72 1.21 -15.64
C MET A 51 16.25 1.12 -15.68
N TYR A 52 16.84 0.38 -14.76
CA TYR A 52 18.29 0.31 -14.58
C TYR A 52 18.95 -0.86 -15.33
N GLY A 53 18.17 -1.83 -15.83
CA GLY A 53 18.74 -3.00 -16.53
C GLY A 53 19.44 -3.95 -15.58
N MET A 54 18.78 -4.23 -14.46
CA MET A 54 19.26 -5.13 -13.40
C MET A 54 18.19 -6.17 -13.11
N VAL A 55 17.97 -7.12 -14.03
CA VAL A 55 17.06 -8.26 -13.81
C VAL A 55 17.89 -9.49 -13.46
N GLY A 56 18.14 -9.75 -12.18
CA GLY A 56 18.70 -11.03 -11.72
C GLY A 56 19.50 -10.94 -10.44
N ASP A 57 19.68 -12.08 -9.76
CA ASP A 57 20.68 -12.22 -8.70
C ASP A 57 22.04 -11.74 -9.20
N ILE A 58 22.67 -10.89 -8.40
CA ILE A 58 23.97 -10.24 -8.62
C ILE A 58 25.14 -11.23 -8.85
N SER A 59 24.91 -12.54 -8.84
CA SER A 59 25.99 -13.54 -8.81
C SER A 59 26.29 -14.30 -10.10
N LEU A 60 25.47 -14.35 -11.16
CA LEU A 60 25.72 -15.37 -12.22
C LEU A 60 25.46 -15.05 -13.71
N ALA A 61 25.17 -13.82 -14.16
CA ALA A 61 24.94 -13.61 -15.60
C ALA A 61 25.47 -12.28 -16.14
N ALA A 62 26.78 -12.19 -16.34
CA ALA A 62 27.44 -11.02 -16.95
C ALA A 62 27.22 -10.89 -18.47
N GLU A 63 26.69 -11.91 -19.18
CA GLU A 63 26.73 -11.90 -20.65
C GLU A 63 25.36 -12.08 -21.36
N ALA A 64 24.32 -12.56 -20.68
CA ALA A 64 23.02 -12.86 -21.32
C ALA A 64 21.85 -11.93 -20.89
N SER A 65 22.00 -11.15 -19.80
CA SER A 65 20.91 -10.34 -19.25
C SER A 65 20.53 -9.14 -20.14
N THR A 66 21.48 -8.62 -20.90
CA THR A 66 21.39 -7.30 -21.55
C THR A 66 20.40 -7.22 -22.73
N TRP A 67 20.21 -8.28 -23.51
CA TRP A 67 19.34 -8.22 -24.71
C TRP A 67 17.86 -8.43 -24.37
N LYS A 68 17.56 -9.37 -23.46
CA LYS A 68 16.18 -9.61 -22.98
C LYS A 68 15.65 -8.39 -22.25
N GLU A 69 16.47 -7.77 -21.41
CA GLU A 69 16.11 -6.53 -20.70
C GLU A 69 15.86 -5.37 -21.66
N ARG A 70 16.72 -5.19 -22.68
CA ARG A 70 16.51 -4.18 -23.73
C ARG A 70 15.21 -4.41 -24.49
N LEU A 71 14.89 -5.66 -24.82
CA LEU A 71 13.64 -6.01 -25.49
C LEU A 71 12.42 -5.74 -24.59
N ILE A 72 12.44 -6.19 -23.34
CA ILE A 72 11.36 -5.94 -22.37
C ILE A 72 11.17 -4.44 -22.14
N ARG A 73 12.26 -3.70 -21.98
CA ARG A 73 12.26 -2.25 -21.84
C ARG A 73 11.64 -1.58 -23.07
N TYR A 74 12.06 -2.00 -24.27
CA TYR A 74 11.55 -1.46 -25.53
C TYR A 74 10.04 -1.70 -25.66
N ILE A 75 9.55 -2.90 -25.34
CA ILE A 75 8.12 -3.22 -25.32
C ILE A 75 7.39 -2.38 -24.27
N MET A 76 7.89 -2.31 -23.03
CA MET A 76 7.27 -1.57 -21.93
C MET A 76 7.16 -0.07 -22.21
N PHE A 77 8.17 0.54 -22.82
CA PHE A 77 8.16 1.98 -23.09
C PHE A 77 7.46 2.35 -24.40
N ASN A 78 7.63 1.57 -25.46
CA ASN A 78 7.10 1.92 -26.78
C ASN A 78 5.75 1.26 -27.12
N TRP A 79 5.51 0.03 -26.65
CA TRP A 79 4.33 -0.74 -27.06
C TRP A 79 3.22 -0.76 -26.02
N VAL A 80 3.54 -0.66 -24.73
CA VAL A 80 2.52 -0.60 -23.69
C VAL A 80 1.81 0.76 -23.74
N PRO A 81 0.49 0.79 -24.05
CA PRO A 81 -0.26 2.04 -24.13
C PRO A 81 -0.33 2.77 -22.80
N ALA A 82 -0.36 4.10 -22.84
CA ALA A 82 -0.51 4.95 -21.66
C ALA A 82 -1.78 4.61 -20.86
N SER A 83 -2.86 4.20 -21.53
CA SER A 83 -4.11 3.78 -20.88
C SER A 83 -3.94 2.58 -19.95
N ILE A 84 -3.08 1.61 -20.32
CA ILE A 84 -2.78 0.45 -19.47
C ILE A 84 -1.95 0.88 -18.27
N LYS A 85 -0.93 1.73 -18.49
CA LYS A 85 -0.09 2.29 -17.41
C LYS A 85 -0.94 3.06 -16.41
N MET A 86 -1.88 3.86 -16.90
CA MET A 86 -2.80 4.65 -16.07
C MET A 86 -3.79 3.76 -15.29
N LYS A 87 -4.36 2.72 -15.91
CA LYS A 87 -5.21 1.75 -15.21
C LYS A 87 -4.46 1.06 -14.07
N GLN A 88 -3.21 0.67 -14.31
CA GLN A 88 -2.38 0.07 -13.26
C GLN A 88 -2.10 1.08 -12.13
N PHE A 89 -1.73 2.31 -12.49
CA PHE A 89 -1.51 3.38 -11.53
C PHE A 89 -2.75 3.64 -10.64
N PHE A 90 -3.95 3.66 -11.21
CA PHE A 90 -5.17 3.83 -10.43
C PHE A 90 -5.43 2.67 -9.47
N LYS A 91 -5.21 1.42 -9.90
CA LYS A 91 -5.34 0.25 -9.03
C LYS A 91 -4.39 0.32 -7.84
N ASP A 92 -3.15 0.74 -8.08
CA ASP A 92 -2.14 0.82 -7.03
C ASP A 92 -2.40 1.96 -6.04
N ASN A 93 -3.12 3.01 -6.46
CA ASN A 93 -3.52 4.14 -5.62
C ASN A 93 -4.95 4.02 -5.07
N ALA A 94 -5.66 2.92 -5.34
CA ALA A 94 -7.03 2.72 -4.87
C ALA A 94 -7.09 2.52 -3.35
N TYR A 95 -6.05 1.94 -2.76
CA TYR A 95 -5.90 1.83 -1.31
C TYR A 95 -5.25 3.09 -0.75
N ARG A 96 -6.04 3.89 -0.02
CA ARG A 96 -5.61 5.14 0.61
C ARG A 96 -6.25 5.27 2.00
N PRO A 97 -5.64 4.63 3.03
CA PRO A 97 -6.20 4.67 4.36
C PRO A 97 -6.28 6.12 4.87
N GLN A 98 -7.37 6.43 5.55
CA GLN A 98 -7.61 7.65 6.29
C GLN A 98 -7.71 7.31 7.78
N VAL A 99 -7.56 8.34 8.62
CA VAL A 99 -7.73 8.21 10.06
C VAL A 99 -9.18 7.79 10.36
N SER A 100 -9.37 6.67 11.05
CA SER A 100 -10.68 6.04 11.23
C SER A 100 -11.56 6.73 12.28
N TYR A 101 -10.95 7.54 13.15
CA TYR A 101 -11.59 8.29 14.23
C TYR A 101 -11.79 9.78 13.89
N LEU A 102 -11.65 10.14 12.62
CA LEU A 102 -11.99 11.46 12.10
C LEU A 102 -13.06 11.31 11.02
N GLU A 103 -13.77 12.40 10.74
CA GLU A 103 -14.70 12.42 9.61
C GLU A 103 -13.95 12.21 8.30
N TYR A 104 -14.46 11.31 7.47
CA TYR A 104 -13.83 11.01 6.19
C TYR A 104 -13.92 12.20 5.26
N VAL A 105 -12.79 12.51 4.64
CA VAL A 105 -12.73 13.54 3.61
C VAL A 105 -13.47 13.02 2.37
N GLU A 106 -14.32 13.87 1.81
CA GLU A 106 -15.04 13.59 0.58
C GLU A 106 -14.06 13.19 -0.54
N ASN A 107 -14.41 12.14 -1.27
CA ASN A 107 -13.62 11.70 -2.42
C ASN A 107 -13.77 12.70 -3.59
N ARG A 108 -12.75 13.54 -3.80
CA ARG A 108 -12.69 14.47 -4.93
C ARG A 108 -12.15 13.86 -6.24
N GLY A 109 -11.82 12.57 -6.24
CA GLY A 109 -11.24 11.86 -7.38
C GLY A 109 -12.24 11.00 -8.14
N THR A 110 -11.87 10.59 -9.35
CA THR A 110 -12.67 9.69 -10.21
C THR A 110 -12.42 8.21 -9.96
N VAL A 111 -11.46 7.89 -9.09
CA VAL A 111 -11.05 6.50 -8.78
C VAL A 111 -11.81 6.04 -7.55
N GLU A 112 -12.36 4.83 -7.63
CA GLU A 112 -12.99 4.15 -6.51
C GLU A 112 -11.98 3.88 -5.40
N VAL A 113 -12.38 4.16 -4.17
CA VAL A 113 -11.54 3.94 -2.98
C VAL A 113 -11.83 2.57 -2.43
N LEU A 114 -10.77 1.79 -2.20
CA LEU A 114 -10.94 0.52 -1.51
C LEU A 114 -11.41 0.78 -0.07
N PRO A 115 -12.40 0.01 0.42
CA PRO A 115 -12.90 0.18 1.76
C PRO A 115 -11.80 -0.12 2.79
N GLN A 116 -11.73 0.71 3.82
CA GLN A 116 -10.86 0.50 4.97
C GLN A 116 -11.64 -0.13 6.13
N LYS A 117 -10.94 -0.76 7.06
CA LYS A 117 -11.54 -1.30 8.29
C LYS A 117 -12.17 -0.15 9.12
N PRO A 118 -13.47 -0.21 9.43
CA PRO A 118 -14.10 0.80 10.26
C PRO A 118 -13.66 0.68 11.71
N SER A 119 -13.57 1.83 12.40
CA SER A 119 -13.27 1.91 13.83
C SER A 119 -14.48 1.44 14.66
N LYS A 120 -14.27 0.50 15.59
CA LYS A 120 -15.33 0.07 16.51
C LYS A 120 -15.48 1.06 17.65
N ARG A 121 -14.35 1.55 18.16
CA ARG A 121 -14.30 2.50 19.26
C ARG A 121 -14.95 3.84 18.91
N TYR A 122 -14.65 4.40 17.74
CA TYR A 122 -15.25 5.66 17.29
C TYR A 122 -16.77 5.55 17.10
N ALA A 123 -17.26 4.41 16.61
CA ALA A 123 -18.69 4.16 16.50
C ALA A 123 -19.38 4.14 17.87
N GLN A 124 -18.71 3.61 18.90
CA GLN A 124 -19.21 3.62 20.27
C GLN A 124 -19.17 5.02 20.89
N GLU A 125 -18.09 5.77 20.68
CA GLU A 125 -17.94 7.16 21.17
C GLU A 125 -19.03 8.06 20.56
N LYS A 126 -19.29 7.96 19.24
CA LYS A 126 -20.40 8.65 18.57
C LYS A 126 -21.77 8.24 19.10
N ALA A 127 -21.98 6.95 19.39
CA ALA A 127 -23.25 6.48 19.93
C ALA A 127 -23.50 6.95 21.37
N THR A 128 -22.42 7.14 22.15
CA THR A 128 -22.50 7.53 23.57
C THR A 128 -22.51 9.06 23.76
N GLY A 129 -22.11 9.82 22.73
CA GLY A 129 -22.02 11.29 22.80
C GLY A 129 -20.81 11.80 23.59
N THR A 130 -19.86 10.92 23.91
CA THR A 130 -18.63 11.25 24.62
C THR A 130 -17.61 11.71 23.58
N GLU A 131 -17.62 13.00 23.23
CA GLU A 131 -16.54 13.60 22.44
C GLU A 131 -15.31 13.77 23.34
N ILE A 132 -14.15 13.26 22.89
CA ILE A 132 -12.83 13.43 23.52
C ILE A 132 -12.11 14.61 22.85
#